data_AF-A0A1U6HMF0-F1
#
_entry.id   AF-A0A1U6HMF0-F1
#
_cell.length_a   1.000
_cell.length_b   1.000
_cell.length_c   1.000
_cell.angle_alpha   90.00
_cell.angle_beta   90.00
_cell.angle_gamma   90.00
#
_symmetry.space_group_name_H-M   'P 1'
#
loop_
_entity.id
_entity.type
_entity.pdbx_description
1 polymer ?
#
loop_
_entity_poly.entity_id
_entity_poly.type
_entity_poly.pdbx_seq_one_letter_code
_entity_poly.pdbx_strand_id
1 'polypeptide(L)' 'MLADQSSSNFVDFVEVAESLMDGYAKLIRNGSPASTVALAMLGATLNMYEMLGMRSELPSLLRTVADQIESENRMN' A
#
# COMPACT_ATOMS: atom_id res chain seq x y z
N MET A 1 -6.19 25.72 22.62
CA MET A 1 -5.38 24.59 23.11
C MET A 1 -5.16 23.68 21.92
N LEU A 2 -4.00 23.81 21.28
CA LEU A 2 -3.56 22.93 20.21
C LEU A 2 -3.05 21.67 20.91
N ALA A 3 -3.83 20.60 20.86
CA ALA A 3 -3.39 19.32 21.38
C ALA A 3 -2.12 18.91 20.62
N ASP A 4 -1.10 18.63 21.42
CA ASP A 4 0.17 18.03 21.08
C ASP A 4 -0.05 16.84 20.13
N GLN A 5 0.12 17.05 18.82
CA GLN A 5 0.19 15.96 17.82
C GLN A 5 1.60 15.35 17.87
N SER A 6 2.08 15.07 19.07
CA SER A 6 3.32 14.36 19.31
C SER A 6 3.16 12.95 18.76
N SER A 7 3.65 12.76 17.54
CA SER A 7 4.03 11.48 16.95
C SER A 7 3.04 10.34 17.19
N SER A 8 2.03 10.19 16.33
CA SER A 8 1.71 8.82 15.90
C SER A 8 3.02 8.29 15.36
N ASN A 9 3.71 7.45 16.14
CA ASN A 9 5.07 7.06 15.82
C ASN A 9 4.99 6.37 14.47
N PHE A 10 5.73 6.87 13.48
CA PHE A 10 5.81 6.25 12.16
C PHE A 10 6.17 4.75 12.26
N VAL A 11 6.82 4.36 13.37
CA VAL A 11 7.06 2.99 13.81
C VAL A 11 5.80 2.12 13.87
N ASP A 12 4.67 2.64 14.35
CA ASP A 12 3.42 1.88 14.44
C ASP A 12 2.92 1.48 13.04
N PHE A 13 3.22 2.27 12.01
CA PHE A 13 2.90 1.92 10.63
C PHE A 13 3.84 0.86 10.05
N VAL A 14 5.05 0.70 10.58
CA VAL A 14 5.98 -0.36 10.18
C VAL A 14 5.41 -1.71 10.58
N GLU A 15 4.94 -1.86 11.82
CA GLU A 15 4.35 -3.13 12.28
C GLU A 15 3.11 -3.53 11.46
N VAL A 16 2.27 -2.56 11.09
CA VAL A 16 1.12 -2.79 10.20
C VAL A 16 1.58 -3.22 8.81
N ALA A 17 2.59 -2.57 8.24
CA ALA A 17 3.12 -2.92 6.93
C ALA A 17 3.75 -4.32 6.90
N GLU A 18 4.54 -4.66 7.92
CA GLU A 18 5.14 -6.00 8.07
C GLU A 18 4.06 -7.07 8.18
N SER A 19 3.03 -6.84 9.01
CA SER A 19 1.91 -7.77 9.18
C SER A 19 1.15 -8.01 7.88
N LEU A 20 0.94 -6.97 7.07
CA LEU A 20 0.33 -7.10 5.74
C LEU A 20 1.20 -7.93 4.80
N MET A 21 2.50 -7.63 4.74
CA MET A 21 3.45 -8.34 3.89
C MET A 21 3.55 -9.82 4.25
N ASP A 22 3.62 -10.15 5.54
CA ASP A 22 3.65 -11.52 6.02
C ASP A 22 2.37 -12.28 5.67
N GLY A 23 1.21 -11.62 5.76
CA GLY A 23 -0.08 -12.16 5.35
C GLY A 23 -0.09 -12.55 3.87
N TYR A 24 0.32 -11.64 2.98
CA TYR A 24 0.37 -11.92 1.54
C TYR A 24 1.44 -12.96 1.18
N ALA A 25 2.61 -12.91 1.83
CA ALA A 25 3.66 -13.90 1.64
C ALA A 25 3.18 -15.30 2.04
N LYS A 26 2.39 -15.43 3.11
CA LYS A 26 1.78 -16.70 3.52
C LYS A 26 0.83 -17.26 2.45
N LEU A 27 0.04 -16.42 1.78
CA LEU A 27 -0.84 -16.86 0.69
C LEU A 27 -0.04 -17.46 -0.47
N ILE A 28 1.07 -16.83 -0.84
CA ILE A 28 1.98 -17.34 -1.90
C ILE A 28 2.60 -18.67 -1.45
N ARG A 29 3.14 -18.75 -0.23
CA ARG A 29 3.72 -19.98 0.32
C ARG A 29 2.73 -21.14 0.33
N ASN A 30 1.44 -20.85 0.50
CA ASN A 30 0.37 -21.83 0.50
C ASN A 30 -0.15 -22.20 -0.91
N GLY A 31 0.52 -21.73 -1.97
CA GLY A 31 0.23 -22.10 -3.36
C GLY A 31 -0.72 -21.15 -4.10
N SER A 32 -1.05 -19.98 -3.51
CA SER A 32 -1.83 -18.98 -4.25
C SER A 32 -1.00 -18.40 -5.40
N PRO A 33 -1.56 -18.25 -6.61
CA PRO A 33 -0.85 -17.60 -7.71
C PRO A 33 -0.46 -16.16 -7.35
N ALA A 34 0.78 -15.77 -7.67
CA ALA A 34 1.29 -14.43 -7.40
C ALA A 34 0.41 -13.32 -8.00
N SER A 35 -0.13 -13.53 -9.21
CA SER A 35 -1.05 -12.60 -9.86
C SER A 35 -2.35 -12.39 -9.09
N THR A 36 -2.91 -13.45 -8.49
CA THR A 36 -4.10 -13.38 -7.64
C THR A 36 -3.82 -12.60 -6.37
N VAL A 37 -2.67 -12.84 -5.73
CA VAL A 37 -2.24 -12.12 -4.53
C VAL A 37 -2.04 -10.64 -4.84
N ALA A 38 -1.39 -10.30 -5.96
CA ALA A 38 -1.19 -8.92 -6.39
C ALA A 38 -2.53 -8.18 -6.62
N LEU A 39 -3.51 -8.83 -7.24
CA LEU A 39 -4.86 -8.25 -7.41
C LEU A 39 -5.55 -8.02 -6.06
N ALA A 40 -5.41 -8.95 -5.12
CA ALA A 40 -5.96 -8.80 -3.77
C ALA A 40 -5.30 -7.63 -3.01
N MET A 41 -3.98 -7.47 -3.15
CA MET A 41 -3.23 -6.33 -2.58
C MET A 41 -3.74 -5.00 -3.15
N LEU A 42 -3.90 -4.90 -4.48
CA LEU A 42 -4.46 -3.71 -5.11
C LEU A 42 -5.87 -3.41 -4.58
N GLY A 43 -6.75 -4.41 -4.53
CA GLY A 43 -8.10 -4.25 -3.99
C GLY A 43 -8.11 -3.76 -2.53
N ALA A 44 -7.23 -4.31 -1.69
CA ALA A 44 -7.08 -3.86 -0.30
C ALA A 44 -6.63 -2.40 -0.21
N THR A 45 -5.65 -2.01 -1.02
CA THR A 45 -5.19 -0.62 -1.12
C THR A 45 -6.34 0.31 -1.51
N LEU A 46 -7.12 -0.03 -2.54
CA LEU A 46 -8.27 0.79 -2.96
C LEU A 46 -9.27 1.00 -1.80
N ASN A 47 -9.56 -0.07 -1.04
CA ASN A 47 -10.47 -0.02 0.11
C ASN A 47 -9.92 0.87 1.25
N MET A 48 -8.61 0.87 1.48
CA MET A 48 -7.99 1.74 2.49
C MET A 48 -8.14 3.22 2.13
N TYR A 49 -7.92 3.59 0.86
CA TYR A 49 -8.15 4.97 0.42
C TYR A 49 -9.62 5.37 0.48
N GLU A 50 -10.54 4.45 0.21
CA GLU A 50 -11.97 4.69 0.40
C GLU A 50 -12.34 4.93 1.87
N MET A 51 -11.81 4.12 2.78
CA MET A 51 -12.01 4.29 4.23
C MET A 51 -11.51 5.65 4.73
N LEU A 52 -10.45 6.19 4.13
CA LEU A 52 -9.90 7.51 4.44
C LEU A 52 -10.61 8.66 3.72
N GLY A 53 -11.62 8.39 2.89
CA GLY A 53 -12.31 9.41 2.10
C GLY A 53 -11.50 9.97 0.93
N MET A 54 -10.40 9.32 0.56
CA MET A 54 -9.43 9.78 -0.43
C MET A 54 -9.65 9.14 -1.81
N ARG A 55 -10.82 8.54 -2.06
CA ARG A 55 -11.13 7.84 -3.32
C ARG A 55 -10.96 8.74 -4.56
N SER A 56 -11.22 10.04 -4.45
CA SER A 56 -11.05 11.01 -5.53
C SER A 56 -9.59 11.30 -5.90
N GLU A 57 -8.66 11.11 -4.96
CA GLU A 57 -7.23 11.42 -5.14
C GLU A 57 -6.47 10.22 -5.73
N LEU A 58 -7.02 9.02 -5.55
CA LEU A 58 -6.44 7.74 -5.92
C LEU A 58 -6.00 7.65 -7.39
N PRO A 59 -6.75 8.14 -8.40
CA PRO A 59 -6.28 8.12 -9.78
C PRO A 59 -5.03 8.97 -10.02
N SER A 60 -4.86 10.08 -9.29
CA SER A 60 -3.66 10.91 -9.40
C SER A 60 -2.46 10.20 -8.78
N LEU A 61 -2.64 9.64 -7.57
CA LEU A 61 -1.60 8.92 -6.85
C LEU A 61 -1.10 7.70 -7.64
N LEU A 62 -2.01 6.90 -8.20
CA LEU A 62 -1.64 5.73 -9.00
C LEU A 62 -0.89 6.10 -10.28
N ARG A 63 -1.21 7.23 -10.93
CA ARG A 63 -0.44 7.71 -12.08
C ARG A 63 0.96 8.12 -11.68
N THR A 64 1.13 8.87 -10.59
CA THR A 64 2.45 9.24 -10.08
C THR A 64 3.31 8.01 -9.77
N VAL A 65 2.74 6.98 -9.15
CA VAL A 65 3.44 5.72 -8.88
C VAL A 65 3.82 5.00 -10.17
N ALA A 66 2.91 4.94 -11.15
CA ALA A 66 3.20 4.32 -12.45
C ALA A 66 4.34 5.06 -13.19
N ASP A 67 4.29 6.39 -13.24
CA ASP A 67 5.32 7.23 -13.86
C ASP A 67 6.69 7.01 -13.18
N GLN A 68 6.71 6.89 -11.85
CA GLN A 68 7.94 6.61 -11.10
C GLN A 68 8.52 5.24 -11.45
N ILE A 69 7.72 4.17 -11.44
CA ILE A 69 8.17 2.82 -11.80
C ILE A 69 8.72 2.79 -13.22
N GLU A 70 8.05 3.44 -14.17
CA GLU A 70 8.53 3.55 -15.55
C GLU A 70 9.85 4.31 -15.63
N SER A 71 10.04 5.37 -14.83
CA SER A 71 11.28 6.14 -14.80
C SER A 71 12.46 5.32 -14.27
N GLU A 72 12.26 4.56 -13.18
CA GLU A 72 13.29 3.71 -12.57
C GLU A 72 13.72 2.60 -13.54
N ASN A 73 12.76 2.01 -14.27
CA ASN A 73 13.05 1.02 -15.30
C ASN A 73 13.84 1.57 -16.50
N ARG A 74 13.76 2.88 -16.81
CA ARG A 74 14.55 3.50 -17.88
C ARG A 74 15.99 3.81 -17.47
N MET A 75 16.27 3.84 -16.17
CA MET A 75 17.59 4.14 -15.60
C MET A 75 18.43 2.88 -15.33
N ASN A 76 17.83 1.70 -15.40
CA ASN A 76 18.46 0.39 -15.26
C ASN A 76 18.66 -0.30 -16.62
#